data_AF-A0A3D3B004-F1
#
_entry.id   AF-A0A3D3B004-F1
#
_cell.length_a   1.000
_cell.length_b   1.000
_cell.length_c   1.000
_cell.angle_alpha   90.00
_cell.angle_beta   90.00
_cell.angle_gamma   90.00
#
_symmetry.space_group_name_H-M   'P 1'
#
loop_
_entity.id
_entity.type
_entity.pdbx_description
1 polymer ?
#
loop_
_entity_poly.entity_id
_entity_poly.type
_entity_poly.pdbx_seq_one_letter_code
_entity_poly.pdbx_strand_id
1 'polypeptide(L)'
;MAGGATLLAASALPFAFARADQPVSSEPAPNAIPAAEALDRLMHGNVRYAANDPEEKDFSAGRAARVKAQYPIVAILSCSDSRVAPELAFDQ
;
A
#
# COMPACT_ATOMS: atom_id res chain seq x y z
N MET A 1 4.13 43.06 -42.12
CA MET A 1 3.31 41.86 -42.39
C MET A 1 4.27 40.68 -42.44
N ALA A 2 4.21 39.61 -41.64
CA ALA A 2 3.32 39.16 -40.59
C ALA A 2 4.14 38.20 -39.69
N GLY A 3 3.86 38.17 -38.39
CA GLY A 3 4.46 37.22 -37.44
C GLY A 3 3.86 35.82 -37.57
N GLY A 4 4.68 34.79 -37.38
CA GLY A 4 4.24 33.40 -37.27
C GLY A 4 4.37 32.92 -35.83
N ALA A 5 3.24 32.78 -35.14
CA ALA A 5 3.17 32.19 -33.81
C ALA A 5 3.22 30.65 -33.94
N THR A 6 4.26 30.03 -33.41
CA THR A 6 4.33 28.58 -33.26
C THR A 6 3.48 28.16 -32.07
N LEU A 7 2.36 27.49 -32.36
CA LEU A 7 1.48 26.88 -31.37
C LEU A 7 2.21 25.72 -30.67
N LEU A 8 2.47 25.87 -29.37
CA LEU A 8 2.83 24.78 -28.47
C LEU A 8 1.60 23.88 -28.29
N ALA A 9 1.58 22.73 -28.95
CA ALA A 9 0.59 21.69 -28.71
C ALA A 9 0.82 21.10 -27.32
N ALA A 10 -0.06 21.43 -26.37
CA ALA A 10 -0.13 20.77 -25.08
C ALA A 10 -0.46 19.29 -25.31
N SER A 11 0.50 18.41 -25.08
CA SER A 11 0.31 16.97 -25.11
C SER A 11 -0.68 16.57 -24.01
N ALA A 12 -1.93 16.29 -24.41
CA ALA A 12 -2.92 15.62 -23.59
C ALA A 12 -2.47 14.17 -23.36
N LEU A 13 -1.60 13.95 -22.37
CA LEU A 13 -1.38 12.61 -21.84
C LEU A 13 -2.68 12.16 -21.16
N PRO A 14 -3.28 11.03 -21.57
CA PRO A 14 -4.45 10.52 -20.88
C PRO A 14 -4.00 10.05 -19.50
N PHE A 15 -4.35 10.82 -18.47
CA PHE A 15 -4.35 10.33 -17.10
C PHE A 15 -5.39 9.21 -17.02
N ALA A 16 -4.95 7.97 -17.18
CA ALA A 16 -5.76 6.81 -16.90
C ALA A 16 -5.98 6.75 -15.38
N PHE A 17 -7.08 7.33 -14.91
CA PHE A 17 -7.57 7.11 -13.56
C PHE A 17 -7.92 5.63 -13.42
N ALA A 18 -7.29 4.95 -12.46
CA ALA A 18 -7.69 3.62 -12.06
C ALA A 18 -9.17 3.66 -11.65
N ARG A 19 -10.03 3.00 -12.42
CA ARG A 19 -11.47 2.95 -12.18
C ARG A 19 -11.71 1.94 -11.05
N ALA A 20 -12.38 2.34 -9.98
CA ALA A 20 -12.75 1.44 -8.86
C ALA A 20 -13.68 0.28 -9.28
N ASP A 21 -14.12 0.26 -10.54
CA ASP A 21 -15.02 -0.70 -11.17
C ASP A 21 -14.26 -1.76 -11.99
N GLN A 22 -12.95 -1.93 -11.80
CA GLN A 22 -12.25 -3.08 -12.37
C GLN A 22 -12.82 -4.36 -11.72
N PRO A 23 -13.18 -5.39 -12.51
CA PRO A 23 -13.72 -6.63 -11.97
C PRO A 23 -12.66 -7.26 -11.06
N VAL A 24 -12.98 -7.33 -9.77
CA VAL A 24 -12.16 -8.05 -8.78
C VAL A 24 -12.19 -9.52 -9.19
N SER A 25 -11.02 -10.11 -9.41
CA SER A 25 -10.93 -11.55 -9.70
C SER A 25 -11.66 -12.33 -8.60
N SER A 26 -12.43 -13.36 -8.98
CA SER A 26 -13.12 -14.24 -8.03
C SER A 26 -12.17 -15.19 -7.30
N GLU A 27 -10.90 -15.24 -7.71
CA GLU A 27 -9.87 -16.01 -7.02
C GLU A 27 -9.36 -15.25 -5.78
N PRO A 28 -9.19 -15.93 -4.63
CA PRO A 28 -8.61 -15.33 -3.45
C PRO A 28 -7.22 -14.74 -3.75
N ALA A 29 -6.91 -13.59 -3.18
CA ALA A 29 -5.57 -13.03 -3.25
C ALA A 29 -4.54 -14.04 -2.69
N PRO A 30 -3.29 -14.06 -3.20
CA PRO A 30 -2.27 -15.00 -2.75
C PRO A 30 -1.99 -15.03 -1.24
N ASN A 31 -2.27 -13.95 -0.49
CA ASN A 31 -2.15 -13.94 0.97
C ASN A 31 -3.50 -13.85 1.73
N ALA A 32 -4.62 -14.08 1.05
CA ALA A 32 -5.93 -14.01 1.67
C ALA A 32 -6.01 -14.97 2.88
N ILE A 33 -6.29 -14.40 4.04
CA ILE A 33 -6.51 -15.11 5.31
C ILE A 33 -7.86 -14.69 5.92
N PRO A 34 -8.45 -15.50 6.80
CA PRO A 34 -9.64 -15.10 7.56
C PRO A 34 -9.39 -13.82 8.38
N ALA A 35 -10.43 -12.99 8.52
CA ALA A 35 -10.32 -11.71 9.23
C ALA A 35 -9.88 -11.87 10.70
N ALA A 36 -10.32 -12.93 11.37
CA ALA A 36 -9.91 -13.23 12.75
C ALA A 36 -8.40 -13.51 12.84
N GLU A 37 -7.85 -14.26 11.88
CA GLU A 37 -6.42 -14.55 11.83
C GLU A 37 -5.59 -13.28 11.56
N ALA A 38 -6.09 -12.40 10.68
CA ALA A 38 -5.44 -11.11 10.43
C ALA A 38 -5.40 -10.24 11.69
N LEU A 39 -6.49 -10.20 12.46
CA LEU A 39 -6.56 -9.47 13.73
C LEU A 39 -5.59 -10.06 14.77
N ASP A 40 -5.55 -11.38 14.91
CA ASP A 40 -4.65 -12.05 15.85
C ASP A 40 -3.17 -11.74 15.54
N ARG A 41 -2.80 -11.72 14.25
CA ARG A 41 -1.43 -11.34 13.82
C ARG A 41 -1.07 -9.90 14.20
N LEU A 42 -2.01 -8.96 14.06
CA LEU A 42 -1.81 -7.56 14.48
C LEU A 42 -1.66 -7.47 16.00
N MET A 43 -2.51 -8.17 16.76
CA MET A 43 -2.43 -8.18 18.22
C MET A 43 -1.11 -8.75 18.72
N HIS A 44 -0.65 -9.87 18.16
CA HIS A 44 0.66 -10.46 18.53
C HIS A 44 1.83 -9.52 18.24
N GLY A 45 1.84 -8.87 17.07
CA GLY A 45 2.91 -7.94 16.76
C GLY A 45 2.86 -6.65 17.60
N ASN A 46 1.65 -6.17 17.98
CA ASN A 46 1.53 -5.09 18.95
C ASN A 46 2.07 -5.46 20.34
N VAL A 47 1.86 -6.70 20.79
CA VAL A 47 2.46 -7.21 22.04
C VAL A 47 3.99 -7.13 21.98
N ARG A 48 4.62 -7.51 20.86
CA ARG A 48 6.08 -7.38 20.66
C ARG A 48 6.53 -5.92 20.68
N TYR A 49 5.83 -5.04 19.97
CA TYR A 49 6.11 -3.61 19.98
C TYR A 49 6.06 -3.04 21.41
N ALA A 50 5.02 -3.36 22.17
CA ALA A 50 4.85 -2.90 23.55
C ALA A 50 5.91 -3.45 24.50
N ALA A 51 6.42 -4.67 24.25
CA ALA A 51 7.51 -5.27 24.99
C ALA A 51 8.91 -4.74 24.59
N ASN A 52 8.99 -3.88 23.57
CA ASN A 52 10.23 -3.41 22.96
C ASN A 52 11.12 -4.56 22.44
N ASP A 53 10.47 -5.58 21.85
CA ASP A 53 11.09 -6.78 21.26
C ASP A 53 10.62 -7.01 19.81
N PRO A 54 10.89 -6.07 18.89
CA PRO A 54 10.43 -6.18 17.50
C PRO A 54 11.21 -7.26 16.73
N GLU A 55 10.54 -7.89 15.77
CA GLU A 55 11.21 -8.81 14.84
C GLU A 55 12.00 -8.03 13.78
N GLU A 56 13.23 -8.45 13.50
CA GLU A 56 14.05 -7.88 12.41
C GLU A 56 13.41 -8.17 11.04
N LYS A 57 13.20 -7.10 10.26
CA LYS A 57 12.55 -7.16 8.95
C LYS A 57 13.36 -6.47 7.86
N ASP A 58 13.58 -7.18 6.77
CA ASP A 58 14.10 -6.59 5.55
C ASP A 58 12.95 -5.96 4.72
N PHE A 59 12.67 -4.68 4.95
CA PHE A 59 11.69 -3.92 4.15
C PHE A 59 12.13 -3.68 2.69
N SER A 60 13.39 -3.94 2.34
CA SER A 60 13.86 -3.89 0.96
C SER A 60 13.46 -5.15 0.18
N ALA A 61 13.33 -6.29 0.87
CA ALA A 61 12.93 -7.56 0.28
C ALA A 61 11.60 -7.43 -0.46
N GLY A 62 11.59 -7.90 -1.72
CA GLY A 62 10.40 -7.91 -2.57
C GLY A 62 9.93 -6.53 -3.09
N ARG A 63 10.61 -5.42 -2.77
CA ARG A 63 10.19 -4.06 -3.18
C ARG A 63 9.95 -3.94 -4.69
N ALA A 64 10.85 -4.47 -5.52
CA ALA A 64 10.70 -4.44 -6.97
C ALA A 64 9.50 -5.26 -7.48
N ALA A 65 9.16 -6.36 -6.80
CA ALA A 65 8.00 -7.18 -7.15
C ALA A 65 6.67 -6.48 -6.79
N ARG A 66 6.64 -5.77 -5.65
CA ARG A 66 5.44 -5.03 -5.18
C ARG A 66 5.00 -3.91 -6.11
N VAL A 67 5.88 -3.42 -7.00
CA VAL A 67 5.52 -2.47 -8.06
C VAL A 67 4.45 -3.04 -9.01
N LYS A 68 4.46 -4.35 -9.24
CA LYS A 68 3.49 -5.02 -10.13
C LYS A 68 2.16 -5.30 -9.43
N ALA A 69 2.22 -5.82 -8.21
CA ALA A 69 1.05 -6.15 -7.42
C ALA A 69 1.41 -6.26 -5.93
N GLN A 70 0.44 -5.93 -5.08
CA GLN A 70 0.53 -6.12 -3.63
C GLN A 70 -0.74 -6.78 -3.11
N TYR A 71 -0.59 -7.62 -2.10
CA TYR A 71 -1.68 -8.33 -1.45
C TYR A 71 -1.49 -8.19 0.06
N PRO A 72 -1.86 -7.05 0.68
CA PRO A 72 -1.78 -6.89 2.14
C PRO A 72 -2.91 -7.68 2.83
N ILE A 73 -2.64 -8.21 4.03
CA ILE A 73 -3.67 -8.91 4.83
C ILE A 73 -4.70 -7.95 5.45
N VAL A 74 -4.36 -6.67 5.61
CA VAL A 74 -5.21 -5.64 6.23
C VAL A 74 -5.01 -4.28 5.56
N ALA A 75 -6.02 -3.42 5.68
CA ALA A 75 -5.89 -1.98 5.46
C ALA A 75 -6.13 -1.27 6.78
N ILE A 76 -5.24 -0.34 7.14
CA ILE A 76 -5.29 0.38 8.43
C ILE A 76 -5.63 1.85 8.15
N LEU A 77 -6.68 2.34 8.81
CA LEU A 77 -6.99 3.77 8.90
C LEU A 77 -6.38 4.33 10.19
N SER A 78 -5.32 5.12 10.07
CA SER A 78 -4.61 5.70 11.22
C SER A 78 -4.67 7.22 11.26
N CYS A 79 -4.37 7.79 12.43
CA CYS A 79 -4.10 9.21 12.56
C CYS A 79 -2.81 9.57 11.83
N SER A 80 -2.74 10.76 11.22
CA SER A 80 -1.51 11.28 10.59
C SER A 80 -0.46 11.76 11.60
N ASP A 81 -0.67 11.52 12.90
CA ASP A 81 0.29 11.84 13.96
C ASP A 81 1.58 11.06 13.74
N SER A 82 2.71 11.77 13.71
CA SER A 82 4.03 11.17 13.43
C SER A 82 4.46 10.12 14.46
N ARG A 83 3.83 10.09 15.64
CA ARG A 83 4.09 9.10 16.69
C ARG A 83 3.37 7.77 16.44
N VAL A 84 2.43 7.72 15.50
CA VAL A 84 1.61 6.54 15.23
C VAL A 84 1.92 6.00 13.84
N ALA A 85 3.01 5.23 13.75
CA ALA A 85 3.37 4.46 12.55
C ALA A 85 2.80 3.03 12.67
N PRO A 86 1.76 2.66 11.89
CA PRO A 86 1.10 1.36 12.02
C PRO A 86 2.03 0.15 11.84
N GLU A 87 2.97 0.23 10.90
CA GLU A 87 3.93 -0.84 10.59
C GLU A 87 4.84 -1.15 11.79
N LEU A 88 5.17 -0.12 12.58
CA LEU A 88 5.94 -0.28 13.81
C LEU A 88 5.04 -0.71 14.98
N ALA A 89 3.90 -0.03 15.16
CA ALA A 89 2.99 -0.27 16.30
C ALA A 89 2.41 -1.69 16.31
N PHE A 90 2.23 -2.29 15.14
CA PHE A 90 1.77 -3.67 14.99
C PHE A 90 2.89 -4.65 14.65
N ASP A 91 4.13 -4.17 14.47
CA ASP A 91 5.26 -4.99 14.04
C ASP A 91 4.84 -5.96 12.90
N GLN A 92 4.34 -5.42 11.78
CA GLN A 92 3.91 -6.14 10.57
C GLN A 92 4.23 -5.38 9.29
#